data_AF-A0A2D6K9X2-F1
#
_entry.id   AF-A0A2D6K9X2-F1
#
_cell.length_a   1.000
_cell.length_b   1.000
_cell.length_c   1.000
_cell.angle_alpha   90.00
_cell.angle_beta   90.00
_cell.angle_gamma   90.00
#
_symmetry.space_group_name_H-M   'P 1'
#
loop_
_entity.id
_entity.type
_entity.pdbx_description
1 polymer ?
#
loop_
_entity_poly.entity_id
_entity_poly.type
_entity_poly.pdbx_seq_one_letter_code
_entity_poly.pdbx_strand_id
1 'polypeptide(L)'
;MGDQHYDSSFIISPMGEISQWALDKFEDLTIEDFRRFESHNPEFVILGTGRTHCFPTPDLYRPLIESNIGLECMSTAAACRTYNLISNDGRDITLAVIIQDQSQDLNEA
;
A
#
# COMPACT_ATOMS: atom_id res chain seq x y z
N MET A 1 -8.64 -4.12 -9.69
CA MET A 1 -8.23 -5.50 -9.33
C MET A 1 -9.41 -6.41 -9.63
N GLY A 2 -9.25 -7.43 -10.48
CA GLY A 2 -10.40 -7.96 -11.22
C GLY A 2 -11.01 -6.89 -12.14
N ASP A 3 -12.33 -6.92 -12.38
CA ASP A 3 -13.09 -5.91 -13.14
C ASP A 3 -13.37 -4.61 -12.35
N GLN A 4 -12.89 -4.53 -11.10
CA GLN A 4 -13.21 -3.43 -10.17
C GLN A 4 -12.16 -2.31 -10.23
N HIS A 5 -12.62 -1.09 -10.55
CA HIS A 5 -11.85 0.15 -10.44
C HIS A 5 -11.93 0.72 -9.01
N TYR A 6 -10.81 1.24 -8.54
CA TYR A 6 -10.70 1.93 -7.26
C TYR A 6 -10.20 3.35 -7.53
N ASP A 7 -11.01 4.34 -7.20
CA ASP A 7 -10.71 5.77 -7.33
C ASP A 7 -10.06 6.36 -6.07
N SER A 8 -9.82 5.53 -5.05
CA SER A 8 -9.24 5.98 -3.78
C SER A 8 -8.28 4.93 -3.24
N SER A 9 -7.36 5.38 -2.40
CA SER A 9 -6.40 4.52 -1.72
C SER A 9 -7.11 3.44 -0.89
N PHE A 10 -6.53 2.25 -0.87
CA PHE A 10 -7.12 1.09 -0.22
C PHE A 10 -6.05 0.15 0.32
N ILE A 11 -6.43 -0.68 1.27
CA ILE A 11 -5.61 -1.74 1.84
C ILE A 11 -6.32 -3.06 1.62
N ILE A 12 -5.60 -4.09 1.19
CA ILE A 12 -6.06 -5.47 1.14
C ILE A 12 -5.39 -6.24 2.25
N SER A 13 -6.18 -6.80 3.17
CA SER A 13 -5.69 -7.65 4.25
C SER A 13 -5.19 -8.99 3.71
N PRO A 14 -4.43 -9.76 4.51
CA PRO A 14 -4.00 -11.12 4.15
C PRO A 14 -5.17 -12.06 3.84
N MET A 15 -6.33 -11.81 4.47
CA MET A 15 -7.58 -12.55 4.24
C MET A 15 -8.31 -12.14 2.95
N GLY A 16 -7.79 -11.16 2.20
CA GLY A 16 -8.38 -10.63 0.98
C GLY A 16 -9.47 -9.58 1.22
N GLU A 17 -9.63 -9.08 2.44
CA GLU A 17 -10.61 -8.03 2.74
C GLU A 17 -10.06 -6.68 2.30
N ILE A 18 -10.88 -5.91 1.59
CA ILE A 18 -10.51 -4.58 1.12
C ILE A 18 -11.08 -3.54 2.07
N SER A 19 -10.22 -2.69 2.61
CA SER A 19 -10.56 -1.57 3.48
C SER A 19 -10.16 -0.25 2.82
N GLN A 20 -11.03 0.75 2.94
CA GLN A 20 -10.73 2.09 2.44
C GLN A 20 -9.60 2.71 3.28
N TRP A 21 -8.63 3.32 2.60
CA TRP A 21 -7.55 4.05 3.24
C TRP A 21 -7.72 5.53 2.93
N ALA A 22 -8.02 6.33 3.95
CA ALA A 22 -8.24 7.77 3.83
C ALA A 22 -6.92 8.52 3.68
N LEU A 23 -6.20 8.26 2.58
CA LEU A 23 -4.91 8.84 2.28
C LEU A 23 -4.88 9.22 0.80
N ASP A 24 -4.79 10.53 0.52
CA ASP A 24 -4.82 11.06 -0.85
C ASP A 24 -3.43 11.06 -1.52
N LYS A 25 -2.36 11.25 -0.73
CA LYS A 25 -0.99 11.36 -1.26
C LYS A 25 0.00 10.64 -0.37
N PHE A 26 1.07 10.16 -0.99
CA PHE A 26 2.20 9.52 -0.29
C PHE A 26 2.80 10.40 0.81
N GLU A 27 2.80 11.72 0.65
CA GLU A 27 3.33 12.68 1.62
C GLU A 27 2.49 12.76 2.91
N ASP A 28 1.22 12.35 2.86
CA ASP A 28 0.32 12.31 4.01
C ASP A 28 0.51 11.05 4.86
N LEU A 29 1.46 10.17 4.51
CA LEU A 29 1.78 8.98 5.29
C LEU A 29 2.21 9.34 6.71
N THR A 30 1.53 8.75 7.68
CA THR A 30 1.86 8.89 9.10
C THR A 30 2.32 7.57 9.69
N ILE A 31 2.95 7.64 10.86
CA ILE A 31 3.31 6.44 11.63
C ILE A 31 2.07 5.59 11.99
N GLU A 32 0.90 6.22 12.17
CA GLU A 32 -0.34 5.51 12.52
C GLU A 32 -0.82 4.60 11.37
N ASP A 33 -0.55 5.00 10.13
CA ASP A 33 -0.85 4.16 8.96
C ASP A 33 -0.05 2.86 8.96
N PHE A 34 1.16 2.87 9.52
CA PHE A 34 1.96 1.66 9.67
C PHE A 34 1.59 0.86 10.92
N ARG A 35 1.27 1.53 12.03
CA ARG A 35 0.83 0.86 13.27
C ARG A 35 -0.41 -0.02 13.08
N ARG A 36 -1.30 0.35 12.17
CA ARG A 36 -2.53 -0.42 11.91
C ARG A 36 -2.25 -1.86 11.46
N PHE A 37 -1.08 -2.11 10.87
CA PHE A 37 -0.67 -3.44 10.43
C PHE A 37 -0.22 -4.32 11.61
N GLU A 38 0.21 -3.74 12.73
CA GLU A 38 0.62 -4.49 13.93
C GLU A 38 -0.53 -5.36 14.49
N SER A 39 -1.79 -4.94 14.30
CA SER A 39 -2.96 -5.70 14.77
C SER A 39 -3.19 -7.00 13.99
N HIS A 40 -2.82 -7.04 12.72
CA HIS A 40 -2.95 -8.22 11.86
C HIS A 40 -1.63 -8.98 11.73
N ASN A 41 -0.51 -8.34 12.07
CA ASN A 41 0.86 -8.85 12.07
C ASN A 41 1.20 -9.68 10.81
N PRO A 42 1.08 -9.09 9.60
CA PRO A 42 1.43 -9.80 8.39
C PRO A 42 2.92 -10.12 8.32
N GLU A 43 3.28 -11.16 7.57
CA GLU A 43 4.71 -11.42 7.29
C GLU A 43 5.31 -10.26 6.47
N PHE A 44 4.48 -9.65 5.62
CA PHE A 44 4.94 -8.68 4.66
C PHE A 44 3.87 -7.67 4.24
N VAL A 45 4.30 -6.41 4.06
CA VAL A 45 3.47 -5.33 3.53
C VAL A 45 4.08 -4.82 2.23
N ILE A 46 3.28 -4.84 1.17
CA ILE A 46 3.59 -4.18 -0.09
C ILE A 46 2.93 -2.81 -0.10
N LEU A 47 3.72 -1.75 -0.15
CA LEU A 47 3.27 -0.37 -0.29
C LEU A 47 3.38 0.08 -1.76
N GLY A 48 2.23 0.22 -2.41
CA GLY A 48 2.07 0.88 -3.70
C GLY A 48 2.04 2.39 -3.52
N THR A 49 3.11 3.05 -3.94
CA THR A 49 3.37 4.47 -3.67
C THR A 49 2.78 5.44 -4.71
N GLY A 50 1.93 4.95 -5.60
CA GLY A 50 1.36 5.71 -6.72
C GLY A 50 2.07 5.43 -8.04
N ARG A 51 2.23 6.46 -8.87
CA ARG A 51 2.82 6.31 -10.22
C ARG A 51 4.30 5.98 -10.20
N THR A 52 5.02 6.58 -9.25
CA THR A 52 6.46 6.41 -9.11
C THR A 52 6.75 5.62 -7.85
N HIS A 53 7.94 5.05 -7.79
CA HIS A 53 8.41 4.36 -6.61
C HIS A 53 9.01 5.38 -5.63
N CYS A 54 8.40 5.50 -4.46
CA CYS A 54 8.89 6.32 -3.36
C CYS A 54 9.15 5.46 -2.11
N PHE A 55 10.02 5.94 -1.22
CA PHE A 55 10.31 5.28 0.05
C PHE A 55 9.87 6.18 1.21
N PRO A 56 9.12 5.64 2.18
CA PRO A 56 8.75 6.41 3.36
C PRO A 56 9.99 6.63 4.21
N THR A 57 9.97 7.64 5.08
CA THR A 57 11.07 7.83 6.02
C THR A 57 11.09 6.69 7.04
N PRO A 58 12.27 6.24 7.50
CA PRO A 58 12.40 5.13 8.45
C PRO A 58 11.58 5.26 9.74
N ASP A 59 11.34 6.49 10.19
CA ASP A 59 10.56 6.75 11.40
C ASP A 59 9.08 6.36 11.24
N LEU A 60 8.52 6.51 10.04
CA LEU A 60 7.12 6.20 9.76
C LEU A 60 6.84 4.70 9.84
N TYR A 61 7.72 3.87 9.26
CA TYR A 61 7.54 2.42 9.23
C TYR A 61 8.32 1.68 10.32
N ARG A 62 8.91 2.40 11.29
CA ARG A 62 9.55 1.80 12.46
C ARG A 62 8.68 0.78 13.22
N PRO A 63 7.35 0.99 13.39
CA PRO A 63 6.48 -0.01 14.01
C PRO A 63 6.48 -1.36 13.31
N LEU A 64 6.64 -1.38 11.98
CA LEU A 64 6.74 -2.63 11.22
C LEU A 64 8.01 -3.39 11.57
N ILE A 65 9.14 -2.68 11.66
CA ILE A 65 10.42 -3.26 12.05
C ILE A 65 10.34 -3.86 13.46
N GLU A 66 9.76 -3.11 14.41
CA GLU A 66 9.58 -3.56 15.79
C GLU A 66 8.68 -4.81 15.89
N SER A 67 7.74 -4.95 14.96
CA SER A 67 6.84 -6.11 14.84
C SER A 67 7.40 -7.24 13.94
N ASN A 68 8.64 -7.13 13.44
CA ASN A 68 9.25 -8.07 12.49
C ASN A 68 8.46 -8.23 11.17
N ILE A 69 7.74 -7.19 10.76
CA ILE A 69 6.96 -7.12 9.53
C ILE A 69 7.85 -6.52 8.44
N GLY A 70 8.02 -7.22 7.31
CA GLY A 70 8.75 -6.70 6.17
C GLY A 70 7.94 -5.62 5.42
N LEU A 71 8.63 -4.59 4.92
CA LEU A 71 8.04 -3.56 4.06
C LEU A 71 8.75 -3.55 2.71
N GLU A 72 7.99 -3.71 1.63
CA GLU A 72 8.45 -3.38 0.27
C GLU A 72 7.67 -2.23 -0.31
N CYS A 73 8.40 -1.25 -0.83
CA CYS A 73 7.83 -0.15 -1.58
C CYS A 73 7.99 -0.42 -3.07
N MET A 74 6.98 -0.08 -3.86
CA MET A 74 7.05 -0.10 -5.32
C MET A 74 5.99 0.84 -5.90
N SER A 75 5.95 1.02 -7.21
CA SER A 75 4.84 1.73 -7.85
C SER A 75 3.55 0.92 -7.69
N THR A 76 2.39 1.59 -7.65
CA THR A 76 1.08 0.94 -7.51
C THR A 76 0.84 -0.13 -8.57
N ALA A 77 1.29 0.10 -9.82
CA ALA A 77 1.18 -0.90 -10.88
C ALA A 77 2.01 -2.16 -10.60
N ALA A 78 3.24 -1.99 -10.10
CA ALA A 78 4.09 -3.11 -9.70
C ALA A 78 3.51 -3.83 -8.47
N ALA A 79 3.04 -3.08 -7.47
CA ALA A 79 2.44 -3.61 -6.25
C ALA A 79 1.26 -4.53 -6.54
N CYS A 80 0.33 -4.07 -7.37
CA CYS A 80 -0.82 -4.86 -7.81
C CYS A 80 -0.41 -6.13 -8.56
N ARG A 81 0.60 -6.04 -9.44
CA ARG A 81 1.10 -7.20 -10.19
C ARG A 81 1.75 -8.22 -9.25
N THR A 82 2.61 -7.76 -8.34
CA THR A 82 3.28 -8.60 -7.34
C THR A 82 2.25 -9.29 -6.46
N TYR A 83 1.28 -8.54 -5.92
CA TYR A 83 0.21 -9.11 -5.10
C TYR A 83 -0.58 -10.19 -5.84
N ASN A 84 -0.97 -9.97 -7.11
CA ASN A 84 -1.67 -10.99 -7.89
C ASN A 84 -0.82 -12.25 -8.15
N LEU A 85 0.50 -12.12 -8.21
CA LEU A 85 1.40 -13.26 -8.40
C LEU A 85 1.59 -14.09 -7.13
N ILE A 86 1.62 -13.44 -5.95
CA ILE A 86 2.00 -14.10 -4.69
C ILE A 86 0.83 -14.35 -3.72
N SER A 87 -0.30 -13.64 -3.86
CA SER A 87 -1.50 -13.88 -3.03
C SER A 87 -2.11 -15.26 -3.24
N ASN A 88 -1.85 -15.89 -4.39
CA ASN A 88 -2.36 -17.20 -4.74
C ASN A 88 -1.66 -18.36 -3.99
N ASP A 89 -0.58 -18.07 -3.25
CA ASP A 89 0.25 -19.02 -2.52
C ASP A 89 -0.14 -19.14 -1.03
N GLY A 90 -1.18 -18.43 -0.58
CA GLY A 90 -1.64 -18.47 0.82
C GLY A 90 -0.71 -17.78 1.81
N ARG A 91 0.14 -16.86 1.34
CA ARG A 91 1.04 -16.08 2.20
C ARG A 91 0.31 -14.95 2.90
N ASP A 92 0.75 -14.67 4.13
CA ASP A 92 0.17 -13.63 4.95
C ASP A 92 0.72 -12.25 4.56
N ILE A 93 0.20 -11.72 3.44
CA ILE A 93 0.71 -10.51 2.80
C ILE A 93 -0.40 -9.46 2.71
N THR A 94 -0.07 -8.26 3.15
CA THR A 94 -0.93 -7.08 3.03
C THR A 94 -0.50 -6.23 1.84
N LEU A 95 -1.46 -5.74 1.06
CA LEU A 95 -1.22 -4.76 0.00
C LEU A 95 -1.83 -3.42 0.41
N ALA A 96 -1.01 -2.39 0.55
CA ALA A 96 -1.44 -1.02 0.79
C ALA A 96 -1.21 -0.19 -0.49
N VAL A 97 -2.26 0.35 -1.08
CA VAL A 97 -2.18 1.09 -2.35
C VAL A 97 -2.60 2.54 -2.16
N ILE A 98 -1.75 3.44 -2.64
CA ILE A 98 -2.03 4.86 -2.75
C ILE A 98 -2.48 5.15 -4.19
N ILE A 99 -3.68 5.71 -4.33
CA ILE A 99 -4.21 6.22 -5.60
C ILE A 99 -4.03 7.72 -5.61
N GLN A 100 -3.14 8.21 -6.47
CA GLN A 100 -3.02 9.64 -6.75
C GLN A 100 -4.02 10.00 -7.84
N ASP A 101 -5.00 10.84 -7.51
CA ASP A 101 -5.99 11.33 -8.46
C ASP A 101 -5.32 12.09 -9.62
N GLN A 102 -5.81 11.84 -10.85
CA GLN A 102 -5.25 12.36 -12.09
C GLN A 102 -5.58 13.85 -12.36
N SER A 103 -6.21 14.60 -11.45
CA SER A 103 -6.71 15.94 -11.75
C SER A 103 -5.67 17.08 -11.87
N GLN A 104 -4.37 16.80 -12.06
CA GLN A 104 -3.36 17.86 -12.31
C GLN A 104 -2.44 17.68 -13.53
N ASP A 105 -2.60 16.64 -14.36
CA ASP A 105 -1.88 16.50 -15.64
C ASP A 105 -2.77 16.89 -16.84
N LEU A 106 -3.43 18.06 -16.79
CA LEU A 106 -4.14 18.68 -17.93
C LEU A 106 -4.00 20.21 -18.00
N ASN A 107 -2.96 20.81 -17.40
CA ASN A 107 -2.70 22.23 -17.63
C ASN A 107 -1.20 22.56 -17.66
N GLU A 108 -0.51 22.13 -18.72
CA GLU A 108 0.69 22.83 -19.19
C GLU A 108 0.64 22.96 -20.73
N ALA A 109 0.28 24.19 -21.13
CA ALA A 109 0.58 24.93 -22.37
C ALA A 109 0.08 24.43 -23.74
#